data_AF-A0A962FX09-F1
#
_entry.id   AF-A0A962FX09-F1
#
_cell.length_a   1.000
_cell.length_b   1.000
_cell.length_c   1.000
_cell.angle_alpha   90.00
_cell.angle_beta   90.00
_cell.angle_gamma   90.00
#
_symmetry.space_group_name_H-M   'P 1'
#
loop_
_entity.id
_entity.type
_entity.pdbx_description
1 polymer ?
#
loop_
_entity_poly.entity_id
_entity_poly.type
_entity_poly.pdbx_seq_one_letter_code
_entity_poly.pdbx_strand_id
1 'polypeptide(L)' 'MFGKDDFFIPTDTSGDAVVHGTLSVKTMSEKMARHLADDAGQDSSKIQGDTQEFQIMATSVMLLPSS' A
#
# COMPACT_ATOMS: atom_id res chain seq x y z
N MET A 1 9.53 11.10 -25.70
CA MET A 1 8.37 12.00 -25.84
C MET A 1 7.21 11.34 -25.15
N PHE A 2 6.86 11.76 -23.94
CA PHE A 2 5.52 11.55 -23.41
C PHE A 2 4.65 12.67 -24.01
N GLY A 3 3.51 12.32 -24.61
CA GLY A 3 2.58 13.29 -25.20
C GLY A 3 2.00 14.21 -24.12
N LYS A 4 1.23 15.22 -24.52
CA LYS A 4 0.45 16.09 -23.61
C LYS A 4 -0.71 15.32 -22.96
N ASP A 5 -0.39 14.26 -22.25
CA ASP A 5 -1.31 13.53 -21.39
C ASP A 5 -0.98 14.00 -19.96
N ASP A 6 -1.56 15.12 -19.55
CA ASP A 6 -1.45 15.59 -18.16
C ASP A 6 -2.26 14.64 -17.28
N PHE A 7 -1.62 13.53 -16.86
CA PHE A 7 -2.17 12.64 -15.86
C PHE A 7 -2.19 13.37 -14.53
N PHE A 8 -3.38 13.84 -14.11
CA PHE A 8 -3.59 14.37 -12.78
C PHE A 8 -3.50 13.22 -11.77
N ILE A 9 -2.35 13.09 -11.12
CA ILE A 9 -2.20 12.23 -9.95
C ILE A 9 -2.51 13.10 -8.73
N PRO A 10 -3.55 12.79 -7.94
CA PRO A 10 -3.82 13.49 -6.70
C PRO A 10 -2.57 13.45 -5.82
N THR A 11 -2.00 14.62 -5.53
CA THR A 11 -0.84 14.76 -4.64
C THR A 11 -1.24 14.86 -3.17
N ASP A 12 -2.51 15.20 -2.91
CA ASP A 12 -3.13 15.13 -1.60
C ASP A 12 -3.76 13.75 -1.41
N THR A 13 -3.24 13.02 -0.41
CA THR A 13 -3.66 11.67 -0.04
C THR A 13 -4.55 11.66 1.21
N SER A 14 -5.04 12.81 1.66
CA SER A 14 -5.98 12.91 2.77
C SER A 14 -7.44 12.69 2.33
N GLY A 15 -8.28 12.18 3.25
CA GLY A 15 -9.68 11.87 3.00
C GLY A 15 -9.99 10.37 2.95
N ASP A 16 -11.26 10.03 2.69
CA ASP A 16 -11.72 8.64 2.60
C ASP A 16 -11.93 8.21 1.15
N ALA A 17 -11.70 6.93 0.87
CA ALA A 17 -11.92 6.37 -0.46
C ALA A 17 -12.52 4.96 -0.38
N VAL A 18 -13.34 4.62 -1.37
CA VAL A 18 -13.83 3.25 -1.60
C VAL A 18 -13.01 2.64 -2.74
N VAL A 19 -12.36 1.50 -2.45
CA VAL A 19 -11.53 0.77 -3.41
C VAL A 19 -12.23 -0.53 -3.80
N HIS A 20 -12.41 -0.75 -5.10
CA HIS A 20 -12.87 -2.02 -5.64
C HIS A 20 -11.73 -2.72 -6.39
N GLY A 21 -11.61 -4.03 -6.21
CA GLY A 21 -10.55 -4.82 -6.83
C GLY A 21 -10.46 -6.22 -6.24
N THR A 22 -9.30 -6.84 -6.41
CA THR A 22 -9.00 -8.16 -5.87
C THR A 22 -8.12 -8.02 -4.64
N LEU A 23 -8.58 -8.50 -3.50
CA LEU A 23 -7.77 -8.63 -2.29
C LEU A 23 -7.04 -9.98 -2.30
N SER A 24 -5.73 -9.95 -2.17
CA SER A 24 -4.91 -11.13 -1.92
C SER A 24 -4.24 -11.03 -0.55
N VAL A 25 -4.03 -12.19 0.06
CA VAL A 25 -3.28 -12.33 1.30
C VAL A 25 -2.05 -13.16 1.00
N LYS A 26 -0.90 -12.67 1.44
CA LYS A 26 0.37 -13.38 1.33
C LYS A 26 1.00 -13.48 2.70
N THR A 27 1.47 -14.66 3.05
CA THR A 27 2.28 -14.83 4.26
C THR A 27 3.70 -14.36 3.95
N MET A 28 4.16 -13.36 4.68
CA MET A 28 5.52 -12.89 4.68
C MET A 28 6.26 -13.51 5.88
N SER A 29 7.38 -14.16 5.59
CA SER A 29 8.17 -14.78 6.66
C SER A 29 8.77 -13.72 7.59
N GLU A 30 8.93 -14.07 8.86
CA GLU A 30 9.56 -13.19 9.86
C GLU A 30 10.90 -12.61 9.37
N LYS A 31 11.72 -13.43 8.70
CA LYS A 31 13.01 -13.00 8.15
C LYS A 31 12.86 -11.88 7.12
N MET A 32 11.92 -12.03 6.18
CA MET A 32 11.68 -11.03 5.13
C MET A 32 11.07 -9.76 5.73
N ALA A 33 10.15 -9.91 6.69
CA ALA A 33 9.53 -8.79 7.39
C ALA A 33 10.57 -7.95 8.16
N ARG A 34 11.53 -8.59 8.83
CA ARG A 34 12.64 -7.91 9.51
C ARG A 34 13.53 -7.12 8.55
N HIS A 35 13.93 -7.72 7.43
CA HIS A 35 14.75 -7.03 6.43
C HIS A 35 14.06 -5.77 5.89
N LEU A 36 12.76 -5.85 5.58
CA LEU A 36 12.00 -4.68 5.12
C LEU A 36 11.90 -3.58 6.19
N ALA A 37 11.77 -3.96 7.47
CA ALA A 37 11.75 -3.00 8.56
C ALA A 37 13.09 -2.28 8.71
N ASP A 38 14.21 -3.01 8.62
CA ASP A 38 15.55 -2.42 8.64
C ASP A 38 15.75 -1.44 7.47
N ASP A 39 15.33 -1.84 6.25
CA ASP A 39 15.41 -1.00 5.05
C ASP A 39 14.56 0.28 5.17
N ALA A 40 13.42 0.20 5.86
CA ALA A 40 12.55 1.34 6.16
C ALA A 40 13.02 2.20 7.34
N GLY A 41 14.14 1.84 7.99
CA GLY A 41 14.64 2.52 9.19
C GLY A 41 13.78 2.28 10.44
N GLN A 42 12.98 1.23 10.45
CA GLN A 42 12.16 0.80 11.59
C GLN A 42 12.89 -0.24 12.44
N ASP A 43 12.40 -0.45 13.66
CA ASP A 43 12.98 -1.39 14.61
C ASP A 43 12.51 -2.83 14.31
N SER A 44 13.35 -3.59 13.60
CA SER A 44 13.09 -4.99 13.22
C SER A 44 13.00 -5.97 14.39
N SER A 45 13.53 -5.61 15.57
CA SER A 45 13.46 -6.46 16.77
C SER A 45 12.03 -6.65 17.30
N LYS A 46 11.11 -5.76 16.90
CA LYS A 46 9.69 -5.80 17.29
C LYS A 46 8.86 -6.74 16.42
N ILE A 47 9.40 -7.22 15.29
CA ILE A 47 8.70 -8.16 14.42
C ILE A 47 8.93 -9.59 14.91
N GLN A 48 7.84 -10.28 15.21
CA GLN A 48 7.81 -11.66 15.69
C GLN A 48 6.76 -12.46 14.93
N GLY A 49 7.13 -13.65 14.49
CA GLY A 49 6.29 -14.52 13.70
C GLY A 49 6.11 -14.07 12.25
N ASP A 50 5.40 -14.90 11.49
CA ASP A 50 5.02 -14.58 10.13
C ASP A 50 3.95 -13.49 10.10
N THR A 51 4.12 -12.53 9.21
CA THR A 51 3.20 -11.41 9.03
C THR A 51 2.33 -11.65 7.81
N GLN A 52 1.04 -11.31 7.91
CA GLN A 52 0.16 -11.32 6.75
C GLN A 52 0.27 -9.98 6.02
N GLU A 53 0.68 -10.06 4.76
CA GLU A 53 0.64 -8.95 3.82
C GLU A 53 -0.69 -8.98 3.07
N PHE A 54 -1.47 -7.92 3.20
CA PHE A 54 -2.70 -7.72 2.45
C PHE A 54 -2.42 -6.81 1.25
N GLN A 55 -2.68 -7.31 0.06
CA GLN A 55 -2.50 -6.55 -1.17
C GLN A 55 -3.85 -6.42 -1.89
N ILE A 56 -4.24 -5.19 -2.21
CA ILE A 56 -5.41 -4.94 -3.05
C ILE A 56 -4.94 -4.49 -4.44
N MET A 57 -5.27 -5.31 -5.45
CA MET A 57 -5.13 -4.92 -6.84
C MET A 57 -6.41 -4.19 -7.25
N ALA A 58 -6.39 -2.86 -7.14
CA ALA A 58 -7.53 -2.01 -7.44
C ALA A 58 -7.88 -2.03 -8.93
N THR A 59 -9.16 -2.25 -9.25
CA THR A 59 -9.73 -2.03 -10.58
C THR A 59 -10.37 -0.64 -10.68
N SER A 60 -10.84 -0.09 -9.56
CA SER A 60 -11.33 1.29 -9.47
C SER A 60 -11.18 1.84 -8.05
N VAL A 61 -11.06 3.17 -7.96
CA VAL A 61 -10.97 3.93 -6.71
C VAL A 61 -11.95 5.10 -6.81
N MET A 62 -12.83 5.24 -5.82
CA MET A 62 -13.75 6.35 -5.68
C MET A 62 -13.34 7.19 -4.47
N LEU A 63 -13.01 8.45 -4.69
CA LEU A 63 -12.75 9.41 -3.61
C LEU A 63 -14.07 9.88 -3.02
N LEU A 64 -14.18 9.86 -1.70
CA LEU A 64 -15.34 10.39 -0.99
C LEU A 64 -15.18 11.90 -0.77
N PRO A 65 -16.29 12.66 -0.71
CA PRO A 65 -16.23 14.09 -0.40
C PRO A 65 -15.59 14.33 0.97
N SER A 66 -14.79 15.40 1.11
CA SER A 66 -14.34 15.88 2.41
C SER A 66 -15.54 16.29 3.26
N SER A 67 -15.59 15.82 4.51
CA SER A 67 -16.60 16.26 5.50
C SER A 67 -16.41 17.72 5.91
#